data_AF-A0A1I1JVP2-F1
#
_entry.id   AF-A0A1I1JVP2-F1
#
_cell.length_a   1.000
_cell.length_b   1.000
_cell.length_c   1.000
_cell.angle_alpha   90.00
_cell.angle_beta   90.00
_cell.angle_gamma   90.00
#
_symmetry.space_group_name_H-M   'P 1'
#
loop_
_entity.id
_entity.type
_entity.pdbx_description
1 polymer ?
#
loop_
_entity_poly.entity_id
_entity_poly.type
_entity_poly.pdbx_seq_one_letter_code
_entity_poly.pdbx_strand_id
1 'polypeptide(L)' 'MCLTTQALMLFMNLLPPEIVELGDDRIIVRAETRDAIWVAKGDEWCTNAPKLDRAIRFKQGEPA' A
#
# COMPACT_ATOMS: atom_id res chain seq x y z
N MET A 1 7.29 -3.73 3.03
CA MET A 1 6.56 -4.53 4.04
C MET A 1 5.71 -5.54 3.29
N CYS A 2 5.61 -6.77 3.76
CA CYS A 2 4.80 -7.80 3.12
C CYS A 2 3.76 -8.34 4.11
N LEU A 3 2.61 -8.74 3.60
CA LEU A 3 1.50 -9.30 4.36
C LEU A 3 1.04 -10.60 3.69
N THR A 4 0.56 -11.55 4.48
CA THR A 4 -0.18 -12.70 3.94
C THR A 4 -1.47 -12.22 3.29
N THR A 5 -2.00 -13.00 2.34
CA THR A 5 -3.31 -12.71 1.73
C THR A 5 -4.40 -12.52 2.78
N GLN A 6 -4.43 -13.36 3.82
CA GLN A 6 -5.43 -13.28 4.89
C GLN A 6 -5.34 -11.96 5.66
N ALA A 7 -4.13 -11.54 6.03
CA ALA A 7 -3.93 -10.28 6.76
C ALA A 7 -4.32 -9.07 5.89
N LEU A 8 -3.96 -9.09 4.60
CA LEU A 8 -4.34 -8.00 3.69
C LEU A 8 -5.86 -7.94 3.48
N MET A 9 -6.51 -9.07 3.24
CA MET A 9 -7.96 -9.11 3.02
C MET A 9 -8.75 -8.70 4.27
N LEU A 10 -8.27 -9.04 5.48
CA LEU A 10 -8.86 -8.55 6.71
C LEU A 10 -8.85 -7.02 6.78
N PHE A 11 -7.73 -6.40 6.37
CA PHE A 11 -7.63 -4.95 6.30
C PHE A 11 -8.56 -4.36 5.23
N MET A 12 -8.64 -4.98 4.04
CA MET A 12 -9.52 -4.52 2.96
C MET A 12 -11.00 -4.51 3.34
N ASN A 13 -11.44 -5.43 4.20
CA ASN A 13 -12.82 -5.45 4.71
C ASN A 13 -13.19 -4.22 5.58
N LEU A 14 -12.21 -3.45 6.02
CA LEU A 14 -12.43 -2.21 6.79
C LEU A 14 -12.53 -0.98 5.89
N LEU A 15 -12.29 -1.12 4.59
CA LEU A 15 -12.25 -0.02 3.63
C LEU A 15 -13.56 0.03 2.82
N PRO A 16 -13.99 1.24 2.38
CA PRO A 16 -15.06 1.36 1.40
C PRO A 16 -14.64 0.62 0.11
N PRO A 17 -15.47 -0.28 -0.44
CA PRO A 17 -15.11 -1.06 -1.63
C PRO A 17 -14.83 -0.19 -2.85
N GLU A 18 -15.44 0.98 -2.95
CA GLU A 18 -15.29 1.93 -4.06
C GLU A 18 -13.87 2.54 -4.18
N ILE A 19 -13.06 2.49 -3.12
CA ILE A 19 -11.67 2.97 -3.15
C ILE A 19 -10.65 1.85 -3.33
N VAL A 20 -11.10 0.60 -3.48
CA VAL A 20 -10.23 -0.58 -3.60
C VAL A 20 -10.31 -1.13 -5.03
N GLU A 21 -9.19 -1.11 -5.72
CA GLU A 21 -9.02 -1.77 -7.02
C GLU A 21 -8.26 -3.08 -6.81
N LEU A 22 -8.93 -4.20 -7.08
CA LEU A 22 -8.35 -5.54 -7.01
C LEU A 22 -7.94 -6.01 -8.42
N GLY A 23 -6.71 -6.48 -8.56
CA GLY A 23 -6.20 -7.14 -9.75
C GLY A 23 -5.39 -8.38 -9.38
N ASP A 24 -5.08 -9.22 -10.37
CA ASP A 24 -4.44 -10.53 -10.16
C ASP A 24 -3.05 -10.42 -9.52
N ASP A 25 -2.26 -9.43 -9.92
CA ASP A 25 -0.90 -9.20 -9.44
C ASP A 25 -0.74 -7.95 -8.58
N ARG A 26 -1.81 -7.16 -8.42
CA ARG A 26 -1.76 -5.84 -7.80
C ARG A 26 -3.08 -5.44 -7.14
N ILE A 27 -2.99 -4.87 -5.95
CA ILE A 27 -4.10 -4.24 -5.24
C ILE A 27 -3.75 -2.77 -5.00
N ILE A 28 -4.70 -1.88 -5.28
CA ILE A 28 -4.55 -0.43 -5.11
C ILE A 28 -5.68 0.07 -4.21
N VAL A 29 -5.34 0.82 -3.16
CA VAL A 29 -6.28 1.58 -2.34
C VAL A 29 -6.07 3.06 -2.64
N ARG A 30 -7.10 3.72 -3.19
CA ARG A 30 -7.11 5.14 -3.54
C ARG A 30 -7.44 6.01 -2.32
N ALA A 31 -6.44 6.27 -1.48
CA ALA A 31 -6.61 7.15 -0.32
C ALA A 31 -6.35 8.63 -0.68
N GLU A 32 -6.91 9.55 0.11
CA GLU A 32 -6.87 11.00 -0.16
C GLU A 32 -5.45 11.56 -0.34
N THR A 33 -4.52 11.15 0.54
CA THR A 33 -3.15 11.66 0.52
C THR A 33 -2.29 10.98 -0.54
N ARG A 34 -2.42 9.65 -0.67
CA ARG A 34 -1.64 8.84 -1.60
C ARG A 34 -2.21 7.44 -1.71
N ASP A 35 -2.13 6.89 -2.91
CA ASP A 35 -2.42 5.48 -3.16
C ASP A 35 -1.52 4.55 -2.32
N ALA A 36 -2.14 3.52 -1.75
CA ALA A 36 -1.44 2.38 -1.18
C ALA A 36 -1.48 1.22 -2.17
N ILE A 37 -0.30 0.71 -2.53
CA ILE A 37 -0.15 -0.31 -3.57
C ILE A 37 0.53 -1.53 -2.97
N TRP A 38 -0.09 -2.69 -3.19
CA TRP A 38 0.49 -4.00 -2.92
C TRP A 38 0.66 -4.77 -4.22
N VAL A 39 1.76 -5.48 -4.36
CA VAL A 39 2.07 -6.34 -5.50
C VAL A 39 2.24 -7.78 -5.01
N ALA A 40 1.67 -8.73 -5.75
CA ALA A 40 1.78 -10.15 -5.44
C ALA A 40 3.23 -10.62 -5.53
N LYS A 41 3.66 -11.41 -4.56
CA LYS A 41 4.99 -12.01 -4.50
C LYS A 41 4.90 -13.39 -3.82
N GLY A 42 4.67 -14.43 -4.62
CA GLY A 42 4.36 -15.76 -4.09
C GLY A 42 3.06 -15.73 -3.31
N ASP A 43 3.08 -16.20 -2.07
CA ASP A 43 1.91 -16.25 -1.18
C ASP A 43 1.70 -14.96 -0.35
N GLU A 44 2.49 -13.92 -0.65
CA GLU A 44 2.46 -12.64 0.06
C GLU A 44 2.17 -11.46 -0.86
N TRP A 45 1.77 -10.36 -0.24
CA TRP A 45 1.52 -9.08 -0.87
C TRP A 45 2.46 -8.03 -0.30
N CYS A 46 3.33 -7.48 -1.14
CA CYS A 46 4.37 -6.57 -0.71
C CYS A 46 4.11 -5.13 -1.16
N THR A 47 4.35 -4.19 -0.26
CA THR A 47 4.30 -2.75 -0.53
C THR A 47 5.63 -2.06 -0.27
N ASN A 48 5.91 -1.03 -1.07
CA ASN A 48 7.03 -0.11 -0.90
C ASN A 48 6.69 1.12 -0.03
N ALA A 49 5.46 1.22 0.50
CA ALA A 49 5.01 2.36 1.29
C ALA A 49 6.00 2.81 2.39
N PRO A 50 6.59 1.93 3.23
CA PRO A 50 7.54 2.38 4.26
C PRO A 50 8.79 3.08 3.70
N LYS A 51 9.29 2.65 2.53
CA LYS A 51 10.44 3.29 1.87
C LYS A 51 10.05 4.66 1.31
N LEU A 52 8.86 4.75 0.71
CA LEU A 52 8.34 6.00 0.16
C LEU A 52 8.07 7.02 1.27
N ASP A 53 7.45 6.58 2.36
CA ASP A 53 7.16 7.44 3.52
C ASP A 53 8.45 7.96 4.16
N ARG A 54 9.46 7.10 4.26
CA ARG A 54 10.79 7.50 4.70
C ARG A 54 11.37 8.59 3.79
N ALA A 55 11.37 8.38 2.48
CA ALA A 55 11.92 9.34 1.52
C ALA A 55 11.22 10.72 1.59
N ILE A 56 9.90 10.74 1.75
CA ILE A 56 9.13 11.99 1.90
C ILE A 56 9.51 12.71 3.19
N ARG A 57 9.54 12.00 4.32
CA ARG A 57 9.90 12.58 5.62
C ARG A 57 11.31 13.19 5.62
N PHE A 58 12.26 12.56 4.93
CA PHE A 58 13.64 13.07 4.88
C PHE A 58 13.83 14.23 3.88
N LYS A 59 13.06 14.28 2.78
CA LYS A 59 13.08 15.44 1.87
C LYS A 59 12.50 16.71 2.47
N GLN A 60 11.66 16.61 3.51
CA GLN A 60 11.13 17.77 4.23
C GLN A 60 12.19 18.49 5.10
N GLY A 61 13.42 17.96 5.20
CA GLY A 61 14.49 18.51 6.04
C GLY A 61 15.69 19.15 5.32
N GLU A 62 15.72 19.16 3.98
CA GLU A 62 16.76 19.88 3.22
C GLU A 62 16.35 21.35 3.05
N PRO A 63 17.12 22.32 3.57
CA PRO A 63 16.92 23.72 3.18
C PRO A 63 17.25 23.87 1.69
N ALA A 64 16.42 24.62 0.99
CA ALA A 64 16.60 25.00 -0.41
C ALA A 64 17.90 25.78 -0.64
#